data_AF-A0A960JY27-F1
#
_entry.id   AF-A0A960JY27-F1
#
_cell.length_a   1.000
_cell.length_b   1.000
_cell.length_c   1.000
_cell.angle_alpha   90.00
_cell.angle_beta   90.00
_cell.angle_gamma   90.00
#
_symmetry.space_group_name_H-M   'P 1'
#
loop_
_entity.id
_entity.type
_entity.pdbx_description
1 polymer ?
#
loop_
_entity_poly.entity_id
_entity_poly.type
_entity_poly.pdbx_seq_one_letter_code
_entity_poly.pdbx_strand_id
1 'polypeptide(L)'
;MFLRSHASPCPAGRGTGPLLQIFLLALWLSAGAAWATIDNVTLINADSDQGFAGFDPIAEAATVVSGALPTDQWNLRANVNPGAASQVKSVKFILRLDGADILTRVENVAPYAAYGDVSGDYNGAVFAPGSYELVVSSHTQPGAGGTRLDLDTLHFDVVEGGPSGPIQSLTLVDAVT
;
A
#
# COMPACT_ATOMS: atom_id res chain seq x y z
N MET A 1 -95.77 4.08 3.51
CA MET A 1 -95.78 2.75 4.16
C MET A 1 -94.42 2.10 3.91
N PHE A 2 -93.79 1.59 4.97
CA PHE A 2 -92.51 0.86 5.05
C PHE A 2 -91.22 1.69 4.84
N LEU A 3 -90.47 2.03 5.91
CA LEU A 3 -89.68 1.24 6.87
C LEU A 3 -88.22 1.06 6.41
N ARG A 4 -87.34 1.76 7.13
CA ARG A 4 -85.90 1.48 7.22
C ARG A 4 -85.70 0.07 7.80
N SER A 5 -84.75 -0.69 7.24
CA SER A 5 -83.94 -1.63 8.01
C SER A 5 -82.69 -1.99 7.21
N HIS A 6 -81.56 -1.98 7.93
CA HIS A 6 -80.18 -2.06 7.47
C HIS A 6 -79.60 -3.48 7.66
N ALA A 7 -78.53 -3.75 6.89
CA ALA A 7 -77.41 -4.67 7.16
C ALA A 7 -77.70 -6.18 6.89
N SER A 8 -76.84 -7.03 6.30
CA SER A 8 -75.38 -7.18 6.16
C SER A 8 -75.11 -8.34 5.14
N PRO A 9 -73.89 -8.90 4.89
CA PRO A 9 -72.52 -8.36 4.76
C PRO A 9 -71.74 -8.85 3.50
N CYS A 10 -70.53 -8.27 3.33
CA CYS A 10 -69.28 -8.68 2.63
C CYS A 10 -69.05 -10.18 2.27
N PRO A 11 -68.08 -10.57 1.37
CA PRO A 11 -66.80 -9.89 1.11
C PRO A 11 -66.16 -9.96 -0.32
N ALA A 12 -65.09 -9.14 -0.45
CA ALA A 12 -63.79 -9.36 -1.13
C ALA A 12 -63.66 -9.32 -2.68
N GLY A 13 -62.74 -8.46 -3.15
CA GLY A 13 -62.10 -8.57 -4.47
C GLY A 13 -61.31 -7.32 -4.86
N ARG A 14 -59.99 -7.47 -5.09
CA ARG A 14 -58.99 -6.42 -5.34
C ARG A 14 -59.18 -5.66 -6.65
N GLY A 15 -58.63 -4.43 -6.73
CA GLY A 15 -58.11 -3.91 -8.00
C GLY A 15 -57.85 -2.41 -8.09
N THR A 16 -56.57 -2.04 -7.94
CA THR A 16 -55.81 -1.02 -8.71
C THR A 16 -56.15 0.47 -8.57
N GLY A 17 -55.19 1.24 -8.03
CA GLY A 17 -55.13 2.70 -8.09
C GLY A 17 -53.86 3.21 -8.81
N PRO A 18 -53.87 4.41 -9.43
CA PRO A 18 -52.67 5.08 -9.98
C PRO A 18 -52.10 6.12 -8.99
N LEU A 19 -50.80 6.05 -8.69
CA LEU A 19 -49.67 6.84 -9.23
C LEU A 19 -49.67 8.35 -8.87
N LEU A 20 -48.84 8.73 -7.90
CA LEU A 20 -48.30 10.08 -7.75
C LEU A 20 -46.76 9.96 -7.67
N GLN A 21 -46.09 10.40 -8.73
CA GLN A 21 -44.67 10.19 -8.98
C GLN A 21 -43.92 11.45 -8.57
N ILE A 22 -43.24 11.41 -7.42
CA ILE A 22 -42.26 12.42 -7.01
C ILE A 22 -40.88 11.88 -7.33
N PHE A 23 -40.26 12.43 -8.38
CA PHE A 23 -38.89 12.16 -8.78
C PHE A 23 -37.94 12.95 -7.87
N LEU A 24 -37.62 12.39 -6.70
CA LEU A 24 -36.41 12.76 -5.98
C LEU A 24 -35.26 11.95 -6.57
N LEU A 25 -34.58 12.52 -7.56
CA LEU A 25 -33.31 12.01 -8.05
C LEU A 25 -32.27 12.25 -6.96
N ALA A 26 -32.22 11.37 -5.96
CA ALA A 26 -31.03 11.24 -5.13
C ALA A 26 -29.90 10.87 -6.10
N LEU A 27 -29.00 11.81 -6.34
CA LEU A 27 -27.73 11.52 -6.97
C LEU A 27 -26.99 10.59 -6.01
N TRP A 28 -27.08 9.28 -6.23
CA TRP A 28 -26.28 8.32 -5.48
C TRP A 28 -24.83 8.63 -5.83
N LEU A 29 -24.14 9.31 -4.92
CA LEU A 29 -22.70 9.40 -4.95
C LEU A 29 -22.22 7.95 -4.85
N SER A 30 -21.90 7.32 -5.99
CA SER A 30 -20.98 6.19 -5.93
C SER A 30 -19.67 6.82 -5.51
N ALA A 31 -19.43 6.87 -4.19
CA ALA A 31 -18.07 6.71 -3.72
C ALA A 31 -17.66 5.35 -4.30
N GLY A 32 -17.08 5.37 -5.50
CA GLY A 32 -16.51 4.18 -6.11
C GLY A 32 -15.63 3.57 -5.05
N ALA A 33 -15.79 2.27 -4.80
CA ALA A 33 -14.91 1.56 -3.90
C ALA A 33 -13.47 1.96 -4.27
N ALA A 34 -12.77 2.60 -3.34
CA ALA A 34 -11.36 2.88 -3.52
C ALA A 34 -10.68 1.51 -3.50
N TRP A 35 -10.45 0.93 -4.68
CA TRP A 35 -9.54 -0.19 -4.80
C TRP A 35 -8.17 0.33 -4.38
N ALA A 36 -7.47 -0.42 -3.54
CA ALA A 36 -6.08 -0.15 -3.24
C ALA A 36 -5.33 -0.01 -4.57
N THR A 37 -4.70 1.15 -4.76
CA THR A 37 -3.94 1.45 -5.98
C THR A 37 -2.47 1.11 -5.80
N ILE A 38 -1.99 1.08 -4.56
CA ILE A 38 -0.73 0.45 -4.19
C ILE A 38 -1.06 -1.01 -3.84
N ASP A 39 -0.43 -1.95 -4.53
CA ASP A 39 -0.63 -3.38 -4.30
C ASP A 39 0.32 -3.90 -3.20
N ASN A 40 1.59 -3.52 -3.29
CA ASN A 40 2.64 -3.85 -2.32
C ASN A 40 3.94 -3.08 -2.63
N VAL A 41 4.96 -3.27 -1.78
CA VAL A 41 6.31 -2.72 -1.97
C VAL A 41 7.33 -3.87 -2.07
N THR A 42 8.25 -3.76 -3.01
CA THR A 42 9.37 -4.70 -3.21
C THR A 42 10.69 -4.07 -2.73
N LEU A 43 11.53 -4.84 -2.03
CA LEU A 43 12.94 -4.49 -1.83
C LEU A 43 13.72 -4.87 -3.10
N ILE A 44 14.35 -3.89 -3.72
CA ILE A 44 15.10 -4.05 -4.97
C ILE A 44 16.59 -4.10 -4.67
N ASN A 45 17.28 -5.05 -5.28
CA ASN A 45 18.72 -5.06 -5.44
C ASN A 45 19.09 -4.06 -6.54
N ALA A 46 19.69 -2.94 -6.17
CA ALA A 46 20.01 -1.87 -7.12
C ALA A 46 21.19 -2.22 -8.06
N ASP A 47 22.04 -3.20 -7.71
CA ASP A 47 23.13 -3.62 -8.60
C ASP A 47 22.65 -4.52 -9.75
N SER A 48 21.45 -5.11 -9.62
CA SER A 48 20.89 -6.06 -10.61
C SER A 48 19.49 -5.69 -11.10
N ASP A 49 18.91 -4.61 -10.57
CA ASP A 49 17.56 -4.13 -10.85
C ASP A 49 16.44 -5.15 -10.59
N GLN A 50 16.71 -6.17 -9.77
CA GLN A 50 15.76 -7.24 -9.45
C GLN A 50 15.24 -7.14 -8.02
N GLY A 51 14.02 -7.61 -7.77
CA GLY A 51 13.52 -7.82 -6.42
C GLY A 51 14.30 -8.90 -5.68
N PHE A 52 14.55 -8.70 -4.39
CA PHE A 52 15.10 -9.77 -3.55
C PHE A 52 14.05 -10.84 -3.30
N ALA A 53 14.42 -12.11 -3.50
CA ALA A 53 13.57 -13.24 -3.12
C ALA A 53 13.27 -13.18 -1.62
N GLY A 54 11.98 -13.32 -1.25
CA GLY A 54 11.50 -13.17 0.13
C GLY A 54 11.16 -11.74 0.54
N PHE A 55 11.50 -10.74 -0.27
CA PHE A 55 11.14 -9.33 -0.09
C PHE A 55 10.49 -8.73 -1.35
N ASP A 56 9.90 -9.59 -2.18
CA ASP A 56 9.08 -9.25 -3.34
C ASP A 56 7.70 -9.93 -3.22
N PRO A 57 6.77 -9.39 -2.41
CA PRO A 57 6.87 -8.12 -1.67
C PRO A 57 7.51 -8.25 -0.28
N ILE A 58 7.84 -7.09 0.32
CA ILE A 58 8.16 -6.97 1.75
C ILE A 58 6.87 -7.19 2.53
N ALA A 59 6.87 -8.14 3.46
CA ALA A 59 5.74 -8.37 4.36
C ALA A 59 5.71 -7.33 5.50
N GLU A 60 4.52 -7.06 6.03
CA GLU A 60 4.37 -6.22 7.22
C GLU A 60 5.14 -6.81 8.41
N ALA A 61 5.88 -5.95 9.11
CA ALA A 61 6.81 -6.29 10.18
C ALA A 61 7.91 -7.30 9.77
N ALA A 62 8.27 -7.35 8.48
CA ALA A 62 9.40 -8.16 8.03
C ALA A 62 10.72 -7.68 8.65
N THR A 63 11.64 -8.61 8.88
CA THR A 63 13.02 -8.31 9.29
C THR A 63 13.97 -8.60 8.13
N VAL A 64 14.69 -7.57 7.68
CA VAL A 64 15.73 -7.65 6.66
C VAL A 64 17.09 -7.76 7.37
N VAL A 65 17.80 -8.86 7.15
CA VAL A 65 19.17 -9.05 7.67
C VAL A 65 20.16 -8.63 6.59
N SER A 66 20.87 -7.52 6.80
CA SER A 66 21.60 -6.85 5.72
C SER A 66 22.68 -7.70 5.05
N GLY A 67 23.50 -8.42 5.81
CA GLY A 67 24.51 -9.32 5.27
C GLY A 67 24.01 -10.71 4.89
N ALA A 68 22.71 -10.98 4.99
CA ALA A 68 22.10 -12.13 4.31
C ALA A 68 21.78 -11.83 2.83
N LEU A 69 21.83 -10.55 2.43
CA LEU A 69 21.64 -10.13 1.05
C LEU A 69 22.98 -9.94 0.32
N PRO A 70 23.03 -10.17 -1.00
CA PRO A 70 24.26 -10.11 -1.80
C PRO A 70 24.86 -8.71 -2.00
N THR A 71 24.16 -7.65 -1.59
CA THR A 71 24.60 -6.25 -1.67
C THR A 71 23.94 -5.46 -0.53
N ASP A 72 24.47 -4.29 -0.22
CA ASP A 72 23.88 -3.26 0.65
C ASP A 72 23.26 -2.09 -0.14
N GLN A 73 23.33 -2.13 -1.47
CA GLN A 73 22.75 -1.14 -2.36
C GLN A 73 21.30 -1.51 -2.70
N TRP A 74 20.36 -0.94 -1.95
CA TRP A 74 18.94 -1.28 -2.08
C TRP A 74 18.08 -0.09 -2.52
N ASN A 75 16.89 -0.42 -3.04
CA ASN A 75 15.83 0.54 -3.32
C ASN A 75 14.46 -0.05 -2.91
N LEU A 76 13.44 0.79 -2.79
CA LEU A 76 12.07 0.38 -2.46
C LEU A 76 11.17 0.74 -3.64
N ARG A 77 10.55 -0.26 -4.26
CA ARG A 77 9.65 -0.08 -5.40
C ARG A 77 8.20 -0.24 -4.98
N ALA A 78 7.38 0.78 -5.20
CA ALA A 78 5.93 0.64 -5.05
C ALA A 78 5.33 -0.01 -6.31
N ASN A 79 4.64 -1.12 -6.13
CA ASN A 79 3.91 -1.80 -7.20
C ASN A 79 2.48 -1.28 -7.24
N VAL A 80 2.11 -0.64 -8.34
CA VAL A 80 0.77 -0.10 -8.54
C VAL A 80 -0.13 -1.17 -9.15
N ASN A 81 -1.36 -1.29 -8.64
CA ASN A 81 -2.38 -2.18 -9.16
C ASN A 81 -2.60 -1.91 -10.67
N PRO A 82 -2.43 -2.91 -11.56
CA PRO A 82 -2.60 -2.73 -13.00
C PRO A 82 -3.98 -2.17 -13.40
N GLY A 83 -5.04 -2.50 -12.64
CA GLY A 83 -6.40 -1.99 -12.87
C GLY A 83 -6.56 -0.50 -12.56
N ALA A 84 -5.68 0.08 -11.75
CA ALA A 84 -5.68 1.49 -11.36
C ALA A 84 -4.52 2.31 -11.96
N ALA A 85 -3.56 1.65 -12.63
CA ALA A 85 -2.32 2.28 -13.11
C ALA A 85 -2.54 3.50 -14.02
N SER A 86 -3.64 3.53 -14.79
CA SER A 86 -3.97 4.67 -15.66
C SER A 86 -4.35 5.95 -14.88
N GLN A 87 -4.76 5.81 -13.62
CA GLN A 87 -5.17 6.91 -12.74
C GLN A 87 -4.00 7.45 -11.91
N VAL A 88 -3.01 6.61 -11.61
CA VAL A 88 -1.81 7.01 -10.86
C VAL A 88 -0.87 7.80 -11.77
N LYS A 89 -0.57 9.04 -11.38
CA LYS A 89 0.36 9.94 -12.09
C LYS A 89 1.57 10.34 -11.25
N SER A 90 1.52 10.10 -9.95
CA SER A 90 2.71 10.11 -9.12
C SER A 90 2.52 9.26 -7.86
N VAL A 91 3.64 8.84 -7.29
CA VAL A 91 3.72 8.15 -6.00
C VAL A 91 4.68 8.94 -5.11
N LYS A 92 4.23 9.25 -3.89
CA LYS A 92 5.04 9.89 -2.86
C LYS A 92 5.45 8.87 -1.82
N PHE A 93 6.73 8.86 -1.50
CA PHE A 93 7.35 8.09 -0.44
C PHE A 93 7.75 9.00 0.71
N ILE A 94 7.45 8.60 1.93
CA ILE A 94 8.05 9.13 3.16
C ILE A 94 8.62 7.93 3.89
N LEU A 95 9.93 7.89 4.06
CA LEU A 95 10.61 6.83 4.81
C LEU A 95 11.10 7.40 6.13
N ARG A 96 10.79 6.70 7.22
CA ARG A 96 11.26 7.02 8.55
C ARG A 96 12.17 5.91 9.06
N LEU A 97 13.19 6.31 9.82
CA LEU A 97 14.03 5.43 10.61
C LEU A 97 13.91 5.87 12.08
N ASP A 98 13.47 4.94 12.94
CA ASP A 98 13.29 5.17 14.37
C ASP A 98 12.47 6.44 14.69
N GLY A 99 11.44 6.68 13.87
CA GLY A 99 10.52 7.81 13.98
C GLY A 99 11.00 9.12 13.35
N ALA A 100 12.21 9.20 12.82
CA ALA A 100 12.72 10.37 12.11
C ALA A 100 12.55 10.21 10.59
N ASP A 101 11.96 11.21 9.92
CA ASP A 101 11.90 11.26 8.45
C ASP A 101 13.34 11.32 7.88
N ILE A 102 13.73 10.30 7.12
CA ILE A 102 15.05 10.23 6.46
C ILE A 102 14.96 10.43 4.94
N LEU A 103 13.77 10.26 4.36
CA LEU A 103 13.53 10.45 2.94
C LEU A 103 12.11 10.99 2.69
N THR A 104 12.01 11.96 1.80
CA THR A 104 10.76 12.30 1.13
C THR A 104 11.01 12.40 -0.37
N ARG A 105 10.35 11.54 -1.16
CA ARG A 105 10.51 11.48 -2.61
C ARG A 105 9.16 11.47 -3.29
N VAL A 106 9.09 12.09 -4.47
CA VAL A 106 7.96 11.96 -5.39
C VAL A 106 8.45 11.41 -6.72
N GLU A 107 7.88 10.29 -7.14
CA GLU A 107 8.10 9.67 -8.43
C GLU A 107 6.91 9.91 -9.35
N ASN A 108 7.17 10.37 -10.57
CA ASN A 108 6.13 10.73 -11.54
C ASN A 108 5.97 9.72 -12.68
N VAL A 109 6.92 8.80 -12.78
CA VAL A 109 7.02 7.84 -13.88
C VAL A 109 7.31 6.48 -13.26
N ALA A 110 6.69 5.43 -13.79
CA ALA A 110 6.98 4.07 -13.38
C ALA A 110 8.30 3.59 -14.03
N PRO A 111 9.11 2.76 -13.35
CA PRO A 111 8.88 2.20 -12.01
C PRO A 111 8.94 3.26 -10.90
N TYR A 112 8.07 3.15 -9.89
CA TYR A 112 8.04 4.12 -8.78
C TYR A 112 9.01 3.66 -7.69
N ALA A 113 10.22 4.22 -7.69
CA ALA A 113 11.30 3.87 -6.77
C ALA A 113 11.61 4.97 -5.74
N ALA A 114 11.69 4.64 -4.46
CA ALA A 114 11.91 5.62 -3.38
C ALA A 114 13.23 6.39 -3.53
N TYR A 115 14.28 5.75 -4.05
CA TYR A 115 15.56 6.40 -4.38
C TYR A 115 15.67 6.77 -5.88
N GLY A 116 14.61 6.58 -6.64
CA GLY A 116 14.52 6.83 -8.09
C GLY A 116 15.25 5.78 -8.92
N ASP A 117 15.05 5.88 -10.23
CA ASP A 117 15.73 5.09 -11.26
C ASP A 117 16.02 5.97 -12.50
N VAL A 118 16.86 5.45 -13.40
CA VAL A 118 17.05 6.02 -14.73
C VAL A 118 16.84 4.93 -15.77
N SER A 119 15.68 4.95 -16.44
CA SER A 119 15.33 3.94 -17.45
C SER A 119 15.31 2.51 -16.90
N GLY A 120 14.89 2.33 -15.64
CA GLY A 120 14.85 1.04 -14.96
C GLY A 120 16.14 0.63 -14.23
N ASP A 121 17.22 1.41 -14.34
CA ASP A 121 18.44 1.29 -13.53
C ASP A 121 18.23 1.98 -12.18
N TYR A 122 18.09 1.21 -11.11
CA TYR A 122 17.68 1.72 -9.80
C TYR A 122 18.87 2.36 -9.08
N ASN A 123 18.68 3.55 -8.51
CA ASN A 123 19.69 4.09 -7.60
C ASN A 123 19.67 3.32 -6.28
N GLY A 124 20.83 2.85 -5.83
CA GLY A 124 20.99 2.19 -4.53
C GLY A 124 21.23 3.16 -3.38
N ALA A 125 20.72 2.81 -2.21
CA ALA A 125 21.05 3.44 -0.94
C ALA A 125 21.33 2.37 0.12
N VAL A 126 22.22 2.71 1.07
CA VAL A 126 22.53 1.88 2.24
C VAL A 126 21.52 2.17 3.34
N PHE A 127 20.93 1.10 3.88
CA PHE A 127 19.95 1.16 4.96
C PHE A 127 20.66 0.89 6.30
N ALA A 128 20.65 1.86 7.20
CA ALA A 128 21.14 1.66 8.56
C ALA A 128 20.22 0.69 9.34
N PRO A 129 20.75 -0.07 10.31
CA PRO A 129 19.91 -0.87 11.19
C PRO A 129 18.93 0.01 11.99
N GLY A 130 17.72 -0.52 12.19
CA GLY A 130 16.66 0.14 12.96
C GLY A 130 15.27 -0.19 12.41
N SER A 131 14.26 0.44 13.00
CA SER A 131 12.86 0.23 12.63
C SER A 131 12.43 1.26 11.60
N TYR A 132 11.89 0.77 10.48
CA TYR A 132 11.45 1.58 9.36
C TYR A 132 9.92 1.66 9.30
N GLU A 133 9.43 2.87 9.03
CA GLU A 133 8.05 3.13 8.60
C GLU A 133 8.11 3.75 7.20
N LEU A 134 7.55 3.06 6.21
CA LEU A 134 7.40 3.56 4.86
C LEU A 134 5.95 3.93 4.61
N VAL A 135 5.69 5.22 4.40
CA VAL A 135 4.38 5.71 3.96
C VAL A 135 4.42 5.95 2.45
N VAL A 136 3.54 5.28 1.72
CA VAL A 136 3.40 5.37 0.26
C VAL A 136 2.03 5.94 -0.08
N SER A 137 1.98 6.98 -0.91
CA SER A 137 0.70 7.53 -1.38
C SER A 137 0.70 7.76 -2.88
N SER A 138 -0.36 7.33 -3.56
CA SER A 138 -0.56 7.53 -4.98
C SER A 138 -1.50 8.72 -5.25
N HIS A 139 -1.27 9.40 -6.38
CA HIS A 139 -1.95 10.66 -6.69
C HIS A 139 -2.36 10.75 -8.16
N THR A 140 -3.44 11.49 -8.43
CA THR A 140 -4.00 11.67 -9.78
C THR A 140 -3.26 12.67 -10.66
N GLN A 141 -2.32 13.43 -10.11
CA GLN A 141 -1.46 14.34 -10.87
C GLN A 141 0.02 14.14 -10.54
N PRO A 142 0.94 14.59 -11.40
CA PRO A 142 2.36 14.66 -11.07
C PRO A 142 2.63 15.50 -9.81
N GLY A 143 3.77 15.30 -9.17
CA GLY A 143 4.24 16.10 -8.05
C GLY A 143 3.50 15.84 -6.74
N ALA A 144 2.91 14.64 -6.56
CA ALA A 144 1.98 14.33 -5.48
C ALA A 144 0.80 15.32 -5.42
N GLY A 145 0.36 15.80 -6.58
CA GLY A 145 -0.73 16.74 -6.74
C GLY A 145 -2.07 16.07 -7.02
N GLY A 146 -3.13 16.87 -7.05
CA GLY A 146 -4.48 16.37 -7.30
C GLY A 146 -5.05 15.60 -6.10
N THR A 147 -5.82 14.55 -6.40
CA THR A 147 -6.48 13.71 -5.39
C THR A 147 -5.55 12.56 -5.00
N ARG A 148 -5.35 12.37 -3.69
CA ARG A 148 -4.73 11.14 -3.17
C ARG A 148 -5.68 9.98 -3.39
N LEU A 149 -5.25 8.99 -4.17
CA LEU A 149 -6.04 7.79 -4.48
C LEU A 149 -5.94 6.76 -3.37
N ASP A 150 -4.75 6.61 -2.81
CA ASP A 150 -4.45 5.61 -1.79
C ASP A 150 -3.35 6.08 -0.83
N LEU A 151 -3.29 5.46 0.34
CA LEU A 151 -2.28 5.67 1.36
C LEU A 151 -2.03 4.35 2.06
N ASP A 152 -0.84 3.80 1.87
CA ASP A 152 -0.39 2.59 2.52
C ASP A 152 0.80 2.89 3.43
N THR A 153 0.88 2.16 4.54
CA THR A 153 1.98 2.26 5.50
C THR A 153 2.53 0.87 5.75
N LEU A 154 3.81 0.67 5.43
CA LEU A 154 4.54 -0.57 5.64
C LEU A 154 5.55 -0.38 6.77
N HIS A 155 5.58 -1.32 7.72
CA HIS A 155 6.63 -1.38 8.74
C HIS A 155 7.57 -2.56 8.46
N PHE A 156 8.86 -2.34 8.64
CA PHE A 156 9.87 -3.40 8.57
C PHE A 156 11.09 -3.01 9.39
N ASP A 157 11.88 -3.99 9.81
CA ASP A 157 13.12 -3.77 10.54
C ASP A 157 14.31 -4.12 9.65
N VAL A 158 15.38 -3.32 9.74
CA VAL A 158 16.70 -3.71 9.22
C VAL A 158 17.58 -4.04 10.41
N VAL A 159 18.17 -5.23 10.40
CA VAL A 159 19.12 -5.64 11.43
C VAL A 159 20.47 -5.90 10.80
N GLU A 160 21.51 -5.48 11.51
CA GLU A 160 22.88 -5.84 11.17
C GLU A 160 23.07 -7.35 11.38
N GLY A 161 23.54 -8.03 10.35
CA GLY A 161 23.93 -9.43 10.45
C GLY A 161 24.71 -9.84 9.22
N GLY A 162 25.96 -10.26 9.38
CA GLY A 162 26.75 -10.81 8.28
C GLY A 162 26.30 -12.23 7.92
N PRO A 163 26.79 -12.81 6.81
CA PRO A 163 26.87 -14.26 6.75
C PRO A 163 27.80 -14.66 7.89
N SER A 164 27.25 -15.21 8.97
CA SER A 164 28.07 -15.88 9.97
C SER A 164 28.68 -17.08 9.27
N GLY A 165 29.86 -16.89 8.70
CA GLY A 165 30.77 -18.01 8.48
C GLY A 165 30.87 -18.77 9.80
N PRO A 166 30.99 -20.10 9.79
CA PRO A 166 31.16 -20.85 11.02
C PRO A 166 32.30 -20.20 11.81
N ILE A 167 32.05 -19.85 13.07
CA ILE A 167 33.11 -19.39 13.96
C ILE A 167 34.10 -20.56 14.07
N GLN A 168 35.20 -20.49 13.33
CA GLN A 168 36.14 -21.61 13.20
C GLN A 168 36.95 -21.82 14.48
N SER A 169 36.99 -20.84 15.38
CA SER A 169 37.53 -21.00 16.72
C SER A 169 37.09 -19.86 17.63
N LEU A 170 36.65 -20.20 18.84
CA LEU A 170 36.64 -19.30 19.98
C LEU A 170 37.70 -19.82 20.96
N THR A 171 38.79 -19.07 21.16
CA THR A 171 39.77 -19.39 22.20
C THR A 171 39.47 -18.51 23.40
N LEU A 172 38.95 -19.10 24.48
CA LEU A 172 38.97 -18.43 25.78
C LEU A 172 40.43 -18.45 26.27
N VAL A 173 41.01 -17.27 26.46
CA VAL A 173 42.24 -17.13 27.25
C VAL A 173 41.77 -16.92 28.68
N ASP A 174 41.97 -17.92 29.54
CA ASP A 174 41.80 -17.74 30.98
C ASP A 174 42.73 -16.61 31.43
N ALA A 175 42.16 -15.60 32.08
CA ALA A 175 42.96 -14.60 32.78
C ALA A 175 43.51 -15.26 34.05
N VAL A 176 44.67 -15.91 33.94
CA VAL A 176 45.56 -16.13 35.08
C VAL A 176 46.40 -14.87 35.26
N THR A 177 46.13 -14.14 36.33
CA THR A 177 47.05 -13.84 37.45
C THR A 177 46.32 -13.08 38.53
#